data_AF-A0A920MUR5-F1
#
_entry.id   AF-A0A920MUR5-F1
#
_cell.length_a   1.000
_cell.length_b   1.000
_cell.length_c   1.000
_cell.angle_alpha   90.00
_cell.angle_beta   90.00
_cell.angle_gamma   90.00
#
_symmetry.space_group_name_H-M   'P 1'
#
loop_
_entity.id
_entity.type
_entity.pdbx_description
1 polymer ?
#
loop_
_entity_poly.entity_id
_entity_poly.type
_entity_poly.pdbx_seq_one_letter_code
_entity_poly.pdbx_strand_id
1 'polypeptide(L)'
;MLVINGAEITRRMPLGHANAIFLEDANKLHSADEIAGIVPKDDMRPFKAANKQKAFVFWNHPTWRQEQYGDVKIIEMHKTLFSKGYLHGIEVVNEFEYSEEALQIALDYDLTIIGNSDIHGLVDWDYEISEGGHRPVTLVFAKEKK
;
A
#
# COMPACT_ATOMS: atom_id res chain seq x y z
N MET A 1 9.08 6.82 19.91
CA MET A 1 8.65 6.15 18.66
C MET A 1 7.18 6.41 18.48
N LEU A 2 6.73 6.77 17.28
CA LEU A 2 5.29 6.82 16.96
C LEU A 2 4.94 5.47 16.34
N VAL A 3 3.88 4.85 16.83
CA VAL A 3 3.36 3.57 16.30
C VAL A 3 2.02 3.87 15.67
N ILE A 4 1.92 3.62 14.37
CA ILE A 4 0.71 3.87 13.59
C ILE A 4 0.01 2.53 13.40
N ASN A 5 -1.24 2.44 13.86
CA ASN A 5 -2.06 1.26 13.63
C ASN A 5 -2.35 1.09 12.15
N GLY A 6 -2.14 -0.10 11.61
CA GLY A 6 -2.40 -0.40 10.22
C GLY A 6 -2.54 -1.88 9.95
N ALA A 7 -3.00 -2.20 8.74
CA ALA A 7 -3.09 -3.56 8.23
C ALA A 7 -2.94 -3.55 6.71
N GLU A 8 -2.42 -4.65 6.18
CA GLU A 8 -2.37 -4.89 4.74
C GLU A 8 -3.67 -5.56 4.27
N ILE A 9 -4.27 -4.99 3.23
CA ILE A 9 -5.37 -5.57 2.47
C ILE A 9 -4.75 -6.41 1.35
N THR A 10 -4.59 -7.71 1.59
CA THR A 10 -3.98 -8.64 0.64
C THR A 10 -5.05 -9.24 -0.29
N ARG A 11 -5.00 -8.93 -1.59
CA ARG A 11 -5.93 -9.46 -2.61
C ARG A 11 -5.18 -10.03 -3.81
N ARG A 12 -5.90 -10.82 -4.61
CA ARG A 12 -5.41 -11.23 -5.92
C ARG A 12 -5.39 -10.02 -6.86
N MET A 13 -4.56 -10.12 -7.90
CA MET A 13 -4.64 -9.21 -9.05
C MET A 13 -6.07 -9.08 -9.57
N PRO A 14 -6.52 -7.88 -9.99
CA PRO A 14 -5.70 -6.71 -10.32
C PRO A 14 -5.42 -5.74 -9.17
N LEU A 15 -6.09 -5.87 -8.02
CA LEU A 15 -5.88 -5.00 -6.85
C LEU A 15 -4.49 -5.14 -6.25
N GLY A 16 -3.97 -6.37 -6.23
CA GLY A 16 -2.78 -6.70 -5.48
C GLY A 16 -2.97 -6.38 -4.00
N HIS A 17 -2.01 -5.69 -3.40
CA HIS A 17 -1.99 -5.41 -1.98
C HIS A 17 -2.08 -3.92 -1.71
N ALA A 18 -2.68 -3.52 -0.59
CA ALA A 18 -2.72 -2.12 -0.19
C ALA A 18 -2.68 -2.00 1.33
N ASN A 19 -1.89 -1.07 1.84
CA ASN A 19 -1.87 -0.77 3.27
C ASN A 19 -2.92 0.28 3.63
N ALA A 20 -3.63 0.02 4.72
CA ALA A 20 -4.47 1.01 5.39
C ALA A 20 -3.86 1.32 6.75
N ILE A 21 -3.44 2.57 6.96
CA ILE A 21 -2.81 3.06 8.19
C ILE A 21 -3.68 4.14 8.86
N PHE A 22 -3.45 4.40 10.15
CA PHE A 22 -4.34 5.17 11.03
C PHE A 22 -5.70 4.50 11.26
N LEU A 23 -5.72 3.16 11.27
CA LEU A 23 -6.94 2.41 11.58
C LEU A 23 -7.30 2.49 13.07
N GLU A 24 -8.60 2.52 13.36
CA GLU A 24 -9.13 2.33 14.71
C GLU A 24 -9.30 0.83 15.03
N ASP A 25 -9.72 0.04 14.04
CA ASP A 25 -9.97 -1.40 14.16
C ASP A 25 -9.71 -2.11 12.82
N ALA A 26 -8.62 -2.90 12.79
CA ALA A 26 -8.22 -3.68 11.62
C ALA A 26 -9.18 -4.83 11.31
N ASN A 27 -9.91 -5.35 12.31
CA ASN A 27 -10.84 -6.48 12.08
C ASN A 27 -11.99 -6.08 11.14
N LYS A 28 -12.34 -4.79 11.10
CA LYS A 28 -13.39 -4.25 10.22
C LYS A 28 -13.00 -4.25 8.74
N LEU A 29 -11.74 -4.54 8.40
CA LEU A 29 -11.35 -4.74 7.00
C LEU A 29 -11.87 -6.06 6.44
N HIS A 30 -12.08 -7.06 7.31
CA HIS A 30 -12.60 -8.36 6.90
C HIS A 30 -14.13 -8.36 6.83
N SER A 31 -14.65 -8.94 5.76
CA SER A 31 -16.08 -9.26 5.66
C SER A 31 -16.34 -10.71 6.07
N ALA A 32 -17.58 -11.02 6.48
CA ALA A 32 -17.99 -12.42 6.73
C ALA A 32 -17.76 -13.31 5.50
N ASP A 33 -17.98 -12.78 4.30
CA ASP A 33 -17.72 -13.48 3.04
C ASP A 33 -16.23 -13.80 2.86
N GLU A 34 -15.35 -12.86 3.18
CA GLU A 34 -13.90 -13.07 3.12
C GLU A 34 -13.43 -14.14 4.11
N ILE A 35 -13.96 -14.13 5.33
CA ILE A 35 -13.69 -15.17 6.33
C ILE A 35 -14.18 -16.55 5.82
N ALA A 36 -15.29 -16.57 5.05
CA ALA A 36 -15.80 -17.76 4.39
C ALA A 36 -15.07 -18.12 3.07
N GLY A 37 -14.02 -17.38 2.68
CA GLY A 37 -13.25 -17.61 1.46
C GLY A 37 -13.90 -17.09 0.18
N ILE A 38 -14.96 -16.29 0.28
CA ILE A 38 -15.70 -15.69 -0.84
C ILE A 38 -15.24 -14.25 -1.02
N VAL A 39 -14.16 -14.07 -1.78
CA VAL A 39 -13.58 -12.75 -2.08
C VAL A 39 -13.69 -12.47 -3.58
N PRO A 40 -14.61 -11.58 -4.01
CA PRO A 40 -14.66 -11.11 -5.39
C PRO A 40 -13.33 -10.53 -5.84
N LYS A 41 -12.99 -10.69 -7.12
CA LYS A 41 -11.74 -10.17 -7.70
C LYS A 41 -11.66 -8.64 -7.60
N ASP A 42 -12.80 -7.98 -7.58
CA ASP A 42 -13.01 -6.53 -7.52
C ASP A 42 -13.59 -6.08 -6.16
N ASP A 43 -13.24 -6.77 -5.07
CA ASP A 43 -13.76 -6.45 -3.75
C ASP A 43 -13.22 -5.11 -3.20
N MET A 44 -14.03 -4.05 -3.35
CA MET A 44 -13.74 -2.72 -2.79
C MET A 44 -14.15 -2.56 -1.31
N ARG A 45 -14.80 -3.56 -0.69
CA ARG A 45 -15.30 -3.45 0.69
C ARG A 45 -14.21 -3.09 1.72
N PRO A 46 -13.00 -3.70 1.72
CA PRO A 46 -11.97 -3.35 2.69
C PRO A 46 -11.50 -1.90 2.54
N PHE A 47 -11.36 -1.40 1.30
CA PHE A 47 -11.02 0.01 1.04
C PHE A 47 -12.10 0.95 1.58
N LYS A 48 -13.38 0.65 1.35
CA LYS A 48 -14.49 1.43 1.90
C LYS A 48 -14.50 1.39 3.43
N ALA A 49 -14.20 0.24 4.04
CA ALA A 49 -14.16 0.07 5.49
C ALA A 49 -13.00 0.85 6.12
N ALA A 50 -11.81 0.83 5.51
CA ALA A 50 -10.66 1.63 5.92
C ALA A 50 -10.98 3.13 5.87
N ASN A 51 -11.55 3.59 4.75
CA ASN A 51 -11.89 5.01 4.57
C ASN A 51 -13.01 5.48 5.49
N LYS A 52 -13.95 4.61 5.88
CA LYS A 52 -14.96 4.93 6.91
C LYS A 52 -14.31 5.23 8.27
N GLN A 53 -13.13 4.66 8.52
CA GLN A 53 -12.31 4.93 9.71
C GLN A 53 -11.35 6.12 9.51
N LYS A 54 -11.43 6.83 8.37
CA LYS A 54 -10.51 7.92 7.99
C LYS A 54 -9.04 7.45 7.89
N ALA A 55 -8.84 6.17 7.58
CA ALA A 55 -7.51 5.63 7.36
C ALA A 55 -6.87 6.23 6.09
N PHE A 56 -5.55 6.40 6.12
CA PHE A 56 -4.78 6.66 4.92
C PHE A 56 -4.45 5.32 4.25
N VAL A 57 -4.85 5.18 2.99
CA VAL A 57 -4.74 3.93 2.22
C VAL A 57 -3.81 4.15 1.03
N PHE A 58 -2.82 3.28 0.82
CA PHE A 58 -1.90 3.33 -0.31
C PHE A 58 -1.71 1.97 -0.98
N TRP A 59 -1.41 1.98 -2.28
CA TRP A 59 -1.16 0.78 -3.08
C TRP A 59 0.26 0.28 -2.86
N ASN A 60 0.42 -1.00 -2.50
CA ASN A 60 1.72 -1.59 -2.24
C ASN A 60 2.32 -2.19 -3.52
N HIS A 61 3.65 -2.08 -3.63
CA HIS A 61 4.54 -2.75 -4.61
C HIS A 61 3.83 -3.09 -5.94
N PRO A 62 3.39 -2.09 -6.71
CA PRO A 62 2.48 -2.28 -7.84
C PRO A 62 3.08 -3.11 -8.98
N THR A 63 4.40 -3.27 -9.02
CA THR A 63 5.14 -4.10 -9.98
C THR A 63 5.12 -5.59 -9.61
N TRP A 64 5.01 -5.90 -8.32
CA TRP A 64 5.10 -7.27 -7.80
C TRP A 64 4.00 -8.17 -8.37
N ARG A 65 4.40 -9.26 -9.03
CA ARG A 65 3.52 -10.26 -9.68
C ARG A 65 2.60 -9.72 -10.78
N GLN A 66 2.89 -8.54 -11.34
CA GLN A 66 2.30 -8.10 -12.62
C GLN A 66 3.04 -8.67 -13.84
N GLU A 67 4.06 -9.51 -13.66
CA GLU A 67 4.96 -10.04 -14.70
C GLU A 67 4.27 -10.59 -15.97
N GLN A 68 3.02 -11.06 -15.89
CA GLN A 68 2.25 -11.46 -17.09
C GLN A 68 1.91 -10.29 -18.03
N TYR A 69 2.11 -9.04 -17.59
CA TYR A 69 1.68 -7.82 -18.28
C TYR A 69 2.82 -6.86 -18.63
N GLY A 70 4.04 -7.09 -18.15
CA GLY A 70 5.23 -6.23 -18.39
C GLY A 70 5.19 -4.90 -17.64
N ASP A 71 4.07 -4.18 -17.75
CA ASP A 71 3.86 -2.83 -17.20
C ASP A 71 2.78 -2.84 -16.09
N VAL A 72 2.88 -1.88 -15.16
CA VAL A 72 1.84 -1.63 -14.15
C VAL A 72 0.55 -1.16 -14.84
N LYS A 73 -0.53 -1.96 -14.77
CA LYS A 73 -1.80 -1.63 -15.44
C LYS A 73 -2.81 -0.97 -14.50
N ILE A 74 -3.18 0.27 -14.82
CA ILE A 74 -4.34 0.95 -14.22
C ILE A 74 -5.63 0.44 -14.87
N ILE A 75 -6.44 -0.27 -14.09
CA ILE A 75 -7.77 -0.71 -14.50
C ILE A 75 -8.88 0.18 -13.92
N GLU A 76 -10.11 0.00 -14.37
CA GLU A 76 -11.28 0.78 -13.91
C GLU A 76 -11.47 0.78 -12.40
N MET A 77 -11.09 -0.31 -11.73
CA MET A 77 -11.17 -0.37 -10.27
C MET A 77 -10.21 0.62 -9.59
N HIS A 78 -8.96 0.71 -10.05
CA HIS A 78 -7.97 1.68 -9.54
C HIS A 78 -8.48 3.11 -9.74
N LYS A 79 -8.97 3.43 -10.94
CA LYS A 79 -9.59 4.74 -11.25
C LYS A 79 -10.79 5.04 -10.34
N THR A 80 -11.59 4.03 -10.03
CA THR A 80 -12.73 4.17 -9.10
C THR A 80 -12.24 4.44 -7.67
N LEU A 81 -11.16 3.79 -7.22
CA LEU A 81 -10.57 4.04 -5.90
C LEU A 81 -9.99 5.45 -5.80
N PHE A 82 -9.24 5.90 -6.82
CA PHE A 82 -8.68 7.25 -6.86
C PHE A 82 -9.80 8.31 -6.85
N SER A 83 -10.80 8.18 -7.74
CA SER A 83 -11.89 9.16 -7.85
C SER A 83 -12.79 9.24 -6.61
N LYS A 84 -12.92 8.15 -5.85
CA LYS A 84 -13.64 8.13 -4.57
C LYS A 84 -12.82 8.64 -3.40
N GLY A 85 -11.54 8.94 -3.60
CA GLY A 85 -10.61 9.25 -2.52
C GLY A 85 -10.45 8.09 -1.55
N TYR A 86 -10.49 6.84 -2.05
CA TYR A 86 -10.32 5.64 -1.24
C TYR A 86 -8.89 5.09 -1.25
N LEU A 87 -8.05 5.61 -2.12
CA LEU A 87 -6.64 5.28 -2.26
C LEU A 87 -5.88 6.59 -2.51
N HIS A 88 -4.92 6.87 -1.64
CA HIS A 88 -4.33 8.20 -1.40
C HIS A 88 -2.83 8.25 -1.71
N GLY A 89 -2.21 7.09 -1.89
CA GLY A 89 -0.77 6.96 -2.11
C GLY A 89 -0.42 5.69 -2.87
N ILE A 90 0.82 5.61 -3.31
CA ILE A 90 1.38 4.46 -4.03
C ILE A 90 2.83 4.28 -3.61
N GLU A 91 3.23 3.03 -3.41
CA GLU A 91 4.63 2.69 -3.23
C GLU A 91 5.38 2.82 -4.54
N VAL A 92 6.41 3.67 -4.51
CA VAL A 92 7.38 3.85 -5.58
C VAL A 92 8.65 3.07 -5.29
N VAL A 93 8.94 2.84 -4.00
CA VAL A 93 10.03 1.98 -3.55
C VAL A 93 9.49 0.97 -2.54
N ASN A 94 9.72 -0.32 -2.80
CA ASN A 94 9.44 -1.41 -1.88
C ASN A 94 10.67 -2.31 -1.81
N GLU A 95 11.14 -2.61 -0.61
CA GLU A 95 12.40 -3.34 -0.38
C GLU A 95 13.60 -2.73 -1.14
N PHE A 96 14.08 -3.40 -2.19
CA PHE A 96 15.19 -3.00 -3.05
C PHE A 96 14.73 -2.58 -4.45
N GLU A 97 13.42 -2.56 -4.69
CA GLU A 97 12.83 -2.28 -6.00
C GLU A 97 12.32 -0.84 -6.07
N TYR A 98 12.64 -0.17 -7.18
CA TYR A 98 12.11 1.14 -7.55
C TYR A 98 11.29 1.00 -8.84
N SER A 99 10.09 1.59 -8.87
CA SER A 99 9.22 1.60 -10.05
C SER A 99 9.04 3.00 -10.62
N GLU A 100 9.51 3.20 -11.85
CA GLU A 100 9.28 4.42 -12.62
C GLU A 100 7.80 4.61 -12.97
N GLU A 101 7.09 3.51 -13.25
CA GLU A 101 5.68 3.50 -13.58
C GLU A 101 4.84 3.93 -12.36
N ALA A 102 5.16 3.41 -11.18
CA ALA A 102 4.49 3.82 -9.95
C ALA A 102 4.70 5.30 -9.65
N LEU A 103 5.91 5.81 -9.91
CA LEU A 103 6.18 7.24 -9.79
C LEU A 103 5.34 8.06 -10.78
N GLN A 104 5.27 7.65 -12.05
CA GLN A 104 4.45 8.34 -13.04
C GLN A 104 2.97 8.32 -12.67
N ILE A 105 2.45 7.19 -12.19
CA ILE A 105 1.07 7.07 -11.69
C ILE A 105 0.84 8.01 -10.51
N ALA A 106 1.80 8.13 -9.59
CA ALA A 106 1.68 9.05 -8.47
C ALA A 106 1.52 10.50 -8.93
N LEU A 107 2.30 10.91 -9.93
CA LEU A 107 2.24 12.25 -10.51
C LEU A 107 0.95 12.49 -11.29
N ASP A 108 0.50 11.52 -12.09
CA ASP A 108 -0.69 11.64 -12.94
C ASP A 108 -1.99 11.72 -12.13
N TYR A 109 -2.05 11.05 -10.98
CA TYR A 109 -3.26 10.93 -10.15
C TYR A 109 -3.18 11.69 -8.82
N ASP A 110 -2.15 12.52 -8.62
CA ASP A 110 -1.93 13.31 -7.39
C ASP A 110 -1.92 12.42 -6.13
N LEU A 111 -1.21 11.29 -6.21
CA LEU A 111 -1.06 10.35 -5.10
C LEU A 111 0.21 10.65 -4.30
N THR A 112 0.16 10.37 -3.01
CA THR A 112 1.34 10.46 -2.15
C THR A 112 2.37 9.38 -2.54
N ILE A 113 3.61 9.79 -2.75
CA ILE A 113 4.74 8.88 -3.00
C ILE A 113 5.18 8.23 -1.68
N ILE A 114 5.17 6.90 -1.64
CA ILE A 114 5.55 6.10 -0.47
C ILE A 114 6.77 5.24 -0.80
N GLY A 115 7.65 5.10 0.19
CA GLY A 115 8.75 4.14 0.20
C GLY A 115 8.75 3.34 1.49
N ASN A 116 8.75 2.00 1.41
CA ASN A 116 8.77 1.13 2.58
C ASN A 116 9.59 -0.14 2.37
N SER A 117 9.86 -0.83 3.47
CA SER A 117 10.83 -1.93 3.51
C SER A 117 10.21 -3.31 3.38
N ASP A 118 8.88 -3.42 3.46
CA ASP A 118 8.11 -4.67 3.53
C ASP A 118 8.80 -5.81 4.29
N ILE A 119 9.30 -5.47 5.48
CA ILE A 119 10.28 -6.33 6.16
C ILE A 119 9.60 -7.58 6.73
N HIS A 120 10.05 -8.74 6.28
CA HIS A 120 9.64 -10.05 6.80
C HIS A 120 10.73 -10.72 7.66
N GLY A 121 11.98 -10.25 7.54
CA GLY A 121 13.15 -10.71 8.26
C GLY A 121 13.69 -9.72 9.30
N LEU A 122 14.95 -9.90 9.69
CA LEU A 122 15.68 -8.93 10.51
C LEU A 122 16.24 -7.84 9.61
N VAL A 123 16.00 -6.57 9.96
CA VAL A 123 16.49 -5.41 9.17
C VAL A 123 18.01 -5.46 8.95
N ASP A 124 18.78 -5.92 9.95
CA ASP A 124 20.23 -6.03 9.86
C ASP A 124 20.70 -7.05 8.81
N TRP A 125 19.90 -8.09 8.54
CA TRP A 125 20.24 -9.12 7.55
C TRP A 125 19.98 -8.65 6.13
N ASP A 126 18.88 -7.93 5.93
CA ASP A 126 18.46 -7.52 4.60
C ASP A 126 19.19 -6.24 4.14
N TYR A 127 19.54 -5.33 5.06
CA TYR A 127 20.02 -3.99 4.70
C TYR A 127 21.43 -3.63 5.17
N GLU A 128 22.22 -4.59 5.67
CA GLU A 128 23.64 -4.40 6.04
C GLU A 128 23.88 -3.13 6.90
N ILE A 129 23.00 -2.89 7.88
CA ILE A 129 22.93 -1.61 8.64
C ILE A 129 24.27 -1.25 9.29
N SER A 130 25.03 -2.24 9.78
CA SER A 130 26.35 -2.01 10.39
C SER A 130 27.41 -1.53 9.40
N GLU A 131 27.22 -1.76 8.10
CA GLU A 131 28.14 -1.35 7.03
C GLU A 131 27.71 -0.03 6.38
N GLY A 132 26.67 0.62 6.91
CA GLY A 132 26.15 1.90 6.41
C GLY A 132 25.00 1.77 5.41
N GLY A 133 24.49 0.56 5.18
CA GLY A 133 23.26 0.35 4.42
C GLY A 133 22.03 0.89 5.16
N HIS A 134 20.91 1.02 4.43
CA HIS A 134 19.65 1.48 4.99
C HIS A 134 18.45 0.85 4.32
N ARG A 135 17.37 0.67 5.08
CA ARG A 135 16.07 0.33 4.51
C ARG A 135 15.44 1.53 3.78
N PRO A 136 14.59 1.31 2.77
CA PRO A 136 13.75 2.36 2.23
C PRO A 136 12.83 2.92 3.32
N VAL A 137 12.63 4.24 3.29
CA VAL A 137 11.78 4.97 4.24
C VAL A 137 11.05 6.09 3.50
N THR A 138 9.92 6.51 4.06
CA THR A 138 9.22 7.72 3.63
C THR A 138 9.59 8.87 4.57
N LEU A 139 10.18 9.93 4.02
CA LEU A 139 10.43 11.17 4.78
C LEU A 139 9.17 12.03 4.77
N VAL A 140 8.55 12.21 5.94
CA VAL A 140 7.32 12.99 6.10
C VAL A 140 7.64 14.38 6.65
N PHE A 141 7.42 15.42 5.84
CA PHE A 141 7.58 16.82 6.23
C PHE A 141 6.37 17.32 7.03
N ALA A 142 6.27 16.91 8.30
CA ALA A 142 5.20 17.31 9.20
C ALA A 142 5.49 18.63 9.93
N LYS A 143 4.44 19.39 10.26
CA LYS A 143 4.54 20.62 11.06
C LYS A 143 4.88 20.35 12.53
N GLU A 144 4.52 19.16 13.02
CA GLU A 144 4.72 18.75 14.41
C GLU A 144 4.81 17.22 14.51
N LYS A 145 5.35 16.74 15.64
CA LYS A 145 5.46 15.32 15.97
C LYS A 145 4.61 15.06 17.21
N LYS A 146 3.40 14.55 17.01
CA LYS A 146 2.46 14.18 18.06
C LYS A 146 2.32 12.67 18.16
#